data_AF-A0A9D8D538-F1
#
_entry.id   AF-A0A9D8D538-F1
#
_cell.length_a   1.000
_cell.length_b   1.000
_cell.length_c   1.000
_cell.angle_alpha   90.00
_cell.angle_beta   90.00
_cell.angle_gamma   90.00
#
_symmetry.space_group_name_H-M   'P 1'
#
loop_
_entity.id
_entity.type
_entity.pdbx_description
1 polymer ?
#
loop_
_entity_poly.entity_id
_entity_poly.type
_entity_poly.pdbx_seq_one_letter_code
_entity_poly.pdbx_strand_id
1 'polypeptide(L)'
;MRLTDAQRHELESDVVKLCQELIQIPSVNFGEGKGDEKAVARYVVAKMKEVGIESQVYESAPNRCSVVARIEGRDKSRPGLVVNGHLDVVPANVSDWSVDPFSGLIRDGCIWGRGAVDMKNMDAMMLAVIRLWARYKYQPDRSILIVFFADEEAGGIYGSRWMAENHPEVFAGCSETISEVGGFSVTLASGKRIYAIETSQKGIEWMKLTAVGVAGHGSMINNANAITRLTEAVVRIGNFAWPQRITRTSDLFFQIISEITGKPYDRNNLQPLIDEVGPMGKMIGATLCNTANPTMLEAGYKANVIPQSASAVVDGRTLPGYERELLETVESLVGEHVKVESLVSDIPLEVEFGGPLVDAMIAAIRSEDPEGIPIPYLLSGGTDNKALAKLGIIGYGFSPLKLPPDLDFTGLFHGIDERVPIDSLQFGARTLFHFLVNA
;
A
#
# COMPACT_ATOMS: atom_id res chain seq x y z
N MET A 1 11.43 23.86 12.69
CA MET A 1 12.59 23.42 13.50
C MET A 1 13.65 22.87 12.56
N ARG A 2 14.94 23.22 12.73
CA ARG A 2 16.05 22.55 12.03
C ARG A 2 16.75 21.64 13.04
N LEU A 3 17.11 20.43 12.62
CA LEU A 3 17.88 19.51 13.46
C LEU A 3 19.29 20.05 13.68
N THR A 4 19.77 19.98 14.91
CA THR A 4 21.23 20.05 15.18
C THR A 4 21.89 18.73 14.77
N ASP A 5 23.22 18.71 14.63
CA ASP A 5 23.93 17.47 14.29
C ASP A 5 23.69 16.35 15.32
N ALA A 6 23.61 16.71 16.61
CA ALA A 6 23.30 15.75 17.67
C ALA A 6 21.89 15.17 17.54
N GLN A 7 20.89 16.02 17.23
CA GLN A 7 19.51 15.58 17.02
C GLN A 7 19.36 14.73 15.75
N ARG A 8 20.10 15.08 14.68
CA ARG A 8 20.17 14.28 13.46
C ARG A 8 20.73 12.89 13.76
N HIS A 9 21.85 12.80 14.47
CA HIS A 9 22.45 11.53 14.84
C HIS A 9 21.54 10.69 15.75
N GLU A 10 20.85 11.33 16.72
CA GLU A 10 19.85 10.66 17.55
C GLU A 10 18.70 10.08 16.71
N LEU A 11 18.13 10.88 15.80
CA LEU A 11 17.05 10.45 14.91
C LEU A 11 17.47 9.26 14.05
N GLU A 12 18.66 9.34 13.43
CA GLU A 12 19.22 8.31 12.56
C GLU A 12 19.55 7.02 13.31
N SER A 13 20.01 7.12 14.56
CA SER A 13 20.26 5.94 15.38
C SER A 13 18.98 5.31 15.93
N ASP A 14 18.00 6.12 16.35
CA ASP A 14 16.74 5.61 16.92
C ASP A 14 15.91 4.93 15.83
N VAL A 15 15.84 5.48 14.61
CA VAL A 15 15.07 4.86 13.51
C VAL A 15 15.61 3.46 13.14
N VAL A 16 16.93 3.29 13.06
CA VAL A 16 17.55 1.98 12.74
C VAL A 16 17.22 0.96 13.82
N LYS A 17 17.39 1.36 15.09
CA LYS A 17 17.10 0.50 16.24
C LYS A 17 15.62 0.13 16.31
N LEU A 18 14.73 1.10 16.14
CA LEU A 18 13.28 0.89 16.17
C LEU A 18 12.84 -0.06 15.04
N CYS A 19 13.39 0.09 13.84
CA CYS A 19 13.09 -0.80 12.70
C CYS A 19 13.53 -2.25 12.98
N GLN A 20 14.75 -2.47 13.48
CA GLN A 20 15.20 -3.80 13.89
C GLN A 20 14.29 -4.42 14.95
N GLU A 21 13.98 -3.66 16.01
CA GLU A 21 13.16 -4.13 17.13
C GLU A 21 11.70 -4.41 16.68
N LEU A 22 11.14 -3.62 15.76
CA LEU A 22 9.82 -3.88 15.17
C LEU A 22 9.83 -5.17 14.34
N ILE A 23 10.84 -5.38 13.48
CA ILE A 23 10.97 -6.60 12.66
C ILE A 23 11.10 -7.85 13.54
N GLN A 24 11.81 -7.73 14.66
CA GLN A 24 12.01 -8.81 15.64
C GLN A 24 10.74 -9.26 16.36
N ILE A 25 9.63 -8.53 16.22
CA ILE A 25 8.34 -8.91 16.78
C ILE A 25 7.46 -9.41 15.62
N PRO A 26 7.27 -10.74 15.47
CA PRO A 26 6.39 -11.27 14.44
C PRO A 26 4.95 -10.81 14.69
N SER A 27 4.33 -10.20 13.68
CA SER A 27 2.96 -9.69 13.69
C SER A 27 2.24 -10.17 12.43
N VAL A 28 2.27 -11.49 12.23
CA VAL A 28 1.89 -12.09 10.94
C VAL A 28 0.38 -12.12 10.77
N ASN A 29 -0.10 -11.61 9.63
CA ASN A 29 -1.50 -11.67 9.24
C ASN A 29 -1.73 -12.80 8.21
N PHE A 30 -2.48 -13.83 8.60
CA PHE A 30 -2.86 -14.93 7.73
C PHE A 30 -4.19 -14.69 6.99
N GLY A 31 -4.79 -13.51 7.16
CA GLY A 31 -6.13 -13.20 6.71
C GLY A 31 -7.20 -13.90 7.54
N GLU A 32 -8.46 -13.74 7.13
CA GLU A 32 -9.63 -14.36 7.81
C GLU A 32 -9.72 -14.02 9.31
N GLY A 33 -9.20 -12.86 9.73
CA GLY A 33 -9.16 -12.42 11.13
C GLY A 33 -8.06 -13.08 11.98
N LYS A 34 -7.12 -13.81 11.38
CA LYS A 34 -5.99 -14.46 12.07
C LYS A 34 -4.73 -13.58 12.01
N GLY A 35 -4.65 -12.61 12.91
CA GLY A 35 -3.48 -11.75 13.11
C GLY A 35 -2.84 -11.85 14.50
N ASP A 36 -1.64 -11.30 14.64
CA ASP A 36 -0.89 -11.27 15.91
C ASP A 36 -0.25 -9.89 16.19
N GLU A 37 -1.00 -8.81 15.99
CA GLU A 37 -0.49 -7.44 16.11
C GLU A 37 -0.32 -7.00 17.58
N LYS A 38 -0.90 -7.74 18.53
CA LYS A 38 -0.90 -7.37 19.96
C LYS A 38 0.49 -7.16 20.55
N ALA A 39 1.46 -8.01 20.18
CA ALA A 39 2.82 -7.90 20.71
C ALA A 39 3.53 -6.63 20.23
N VAL A 40 3.43 -6.34 18.94
CA VAL A 40 4.05 -5.14 18.35
C VAL A 40 3.29 -3.87 18.77
N ALA A 41 1.97 -3.91 18.90
CA ALA A 41 1.18 -2.80 19.46
C ALA A 41 1.63 -2.43 20.89
N ARG A 42 1.86 -3.43 21.76
CA ARG A 42 2.41 -3.19 23.11
C ARG A 42 3.79 -2.55 23.07
N TYR A 43 4.63 -2.96 22.12
CA TYR A 43 5.96 -2.37 21.93
C TYR A 43 5.86 -0.89 21.51
N VAL A 44 5.01 -0.57 20.52
CA VAL A 44 4.75 0.81 20.07
C VAL A 44 4.30 1.70 21.24
N VAL A 45 3.31 1.23 22.02
CA VAL A 45 2.83 1.94 23.22
C VAL A 45 3.95 2.15 24.23
N ALA A 46 4.79 1.13 24.47
CA ALA A 46 5.91 1.25 25.40
C ALA A 46 6.93 2.31 24.92
N LYS A 47 7.26 2.34 23.62
CA LYS A 47 8.18 3.33 23.05
C LYS A 47 7.62 4.75 23.10
N MET A 48 6.32 4.95 22.92
CA MET A 48 5.70 6.27 23.13
C MET A 48 5.73 6.67 24.60
N LYS A 49 5.41 5.75 25.51
CA LYS A 49 5.39 5.99 26.95
C LYS A 49 6.76 6.36 27.52
N GLU A 50 7.85 5.77 27.01
CA GLU A 50 9.24 6.10 27.39
C GLU A 50 9.56 7.60 27.31
N VAL A 51 8.90 8.32 26.40
CA VAL A 51 9.10 9.76 26.18
C VAL A 51 7.90 10.61 26.62
N GLY A 52 6.93 10.01 27.32
CA GLY A 52 5.75 10.69 27.86
C GLY A 52 4.64 10.96 26.84
N ILE A 53 4.62 10.27 25.70
CA ILE A 53 3.49 10.32 24.77
C ILE A 53 2.43 9.32 25.24
N GLU A 54 1.22 9.82 25.52
CA GLU A 54 0.06 8.99 25.79
C GLU A 54 -0.50 8.41 24.48
N SER A 55 -0.89 7.14 24.51
CA SER A 55 -1.46 6.42 23.38
C SER A 55 -2.57 5.49 23.83
N GLN A 56 -3.46 5.16 22.90
CA GLN A 56 -4.60 4.28 23.13
C GLN A 56 -4.52 3.08 22.18
N VAL A 57 -4.83 1.90 22.70
CA VAL A 57 -4.95 0.67 21.92
C VAL A 57 -6.42 0.41 21.66
N TYR A 58 -6.76 0.07 20.42
CA TYR A 58 -8.07 -0.35 19.99
C TYR A 58 -7.97 -1.79 19.50
N GLU A 59 -8.64 -2.73 20.18
CA GLU A 59 -8.66 -4.16 19.83
C GLU A 59 -10.02 -4.53 19.24
N SER A 60 -10.07 -4.75 17.92
CA SER A 60 -11.31 -5.00 17.16
C SER A 60 -11.73 -6.48 17.18
N ALA A 61 -10.75 -7.38 17.36
CA ALA A 61 -10.89 -8.81 17.57
C ALA A 61 -9.64 -9.33 18.31
N PRO A 62 -9.63 -10.57 18.83
CA PRO A 62 -8.47 -11.09 19.56
C PRO A 62 -7.16 -10.91 18.78
N ASN A 63 -6.21 -10.21 19.39
CA ASN A 63 -4.91 -9.82 18.84
C ASN A 63 -4.89 -8.78 17.71
N ARG A 64 -6.04 -8.35 17.20
CA ARG A 64 -6.16 -7.30 16.16
C ARG A 64 -6.10 -5.92 16.80
N CYS A 65 -4.89 -5.40 17.03
CA CYS A 65 -4.68 -4.18 17.81
C CYS A 65 -4.17 -3.01 16.96
N SER A 66 -4.95 -1.93 16.85
CA SER A 66 -4.47 -0.64 16.34
C SER A 66 -4.01 0.26 17.49
N VAL A 67 -3.02 1.12 17.26
CA VAL A 67 -2.49 2.09 18.25
C VAL A 67 -2.66 3.51 17.74
N VAL A 68 -3.18 4.39 18.59
CA VAL A 68 -3.43 5.80 18.25
C VAL A 68 -2.76 6.72 19.26
N ALA A 69 -2.11 7.78 18.79
CA ALA A 69 -1.62 8.87 19.63
C ALA A 69 -1.88 10.22 18.97
N ARG A 70 -2.28 11.22 19.77
CA ARG A 70 -2.50 12.59 19.30
C ARG A 70 -1.43 13.51 19.88
N ILE A 71 -0.77 14.25 19.00
CA ILE A 71 0.18 15.31 19.35
C ILE A 71 -0.50 16.64 19.05
N GLU A 72 -0.79 17.40 20.10
CA GLU A 72 -1.49 18.69 19.99
C GLU A 72 -0.65 19.73 19.27
N GLY A 73 -1.21 20.32 18.21
CA GLY A 73 -0.60 21.44 17.50
C GLY A 73 -0.68 22.75 18.27
N ARG A 74 0.19 23.71 17.90
CA ARG A 74 0.15 25.08 18.43
C ARG A 74 -1.10 25.82 17.97
N ASP A 75 -1.45 25.67 16.69
CA ASP A 75 -2.61 26.29 16.09
C ASP A 75 -3.77 25.30 16.00
N LYS A 76 -4.70 25.41 16.95
CA LYS A 76 -5.90 24.57 17.04
C LYS A 76 -6.95 24.88 15.97
N SER A 77 -6.78 25.96 15.20
CA SER A 77 -7.68 26.28 14.08
C SER A 77 -7.30 25.54 12.81
N ARG A 78 -6.06 25.04 12.70
CA ARG A 78 -5.61 24.22 11.57
C ARG A 78 -6.16 22.80 11.69
N PRO A 79 -6.72 22.23 10.61
CA PRO A 79 -7.08 20.82 10.58
C PRO A 79 -5.88 19.91 10.90
N GLY A 80 -6.16 18.80 11.59
CA GLY A 80 -5.15 17.79 11.91
C GLY A 80 -4.63 17.05 10.68
N LEU A 81 -3.40 16.53 10.75
CA LEU A 81 -2.83 15.59 9.80
C LEU A 81 -2.82 14.20 10.42
N VAL A 82 -3.36 13.21 9.71
CA VAL A 82 -3.15 11.80 10.07
C VAL A 82 -1.84 11.33 9.45
N VAL A 83 -1.00 10.67 10.24
CA VAL A 83 0.20 9.98 9.75
C VAL A 83 0.00 8.53 10.15
N ASN A 84 -0.22 7.67 9.15
CA ASN A 84 -0.56 6.29 9.41
C ASN A 84 0.42 5.29 8.78
N GLY A 85 0.51 4.14 9.45
CA GLY A 85 1.12 2.91 8.95
C GLY A 85 0.41 1.70 9.55
N HIS A 86 0.84 0.50 9.20
CA HIS A 86 0.26 -0.77 9.66
C HIS A 86 1.31 -1.64 10.36
N LEU A 87 0.85 -2.39 11.36
CA LEU A 87 1.70 -3.19 12.25
C LEU A 87 1.91 -4.62 11.77
N ASP A 88 0.98 -5.12 10.99
CA ASP A 88 1.01 -6.49 10.49
C ASP A 88 1.97 -6.66 9.32
N VAL A 89 2.25 -7.92 9.01
CA VAL A 89 3.06 -8.30 7.86
C VAL A 89 2.51 -9.59 7.26
N VAL A 90 2.68 -9.78 5.95
CA VAL A 90 2.38 -11.07 5.32
C VAL A 90 3.23 -12.24 5.87
N PRO A 91 2.75 -13.50 5.74
CA PRO A 91 3.52 -14.68 6.12
C PRO A 91 4.89 -14.76 5.44
N ALA A 92 5.86 -15.36 6.14
CA ALA A 92 7.19 -15.65 5.63
C ALA A 92 7.57 -17.08 5.99
N ASN A 93 7.92 -17.87 4.98
CA ASN A 93 8.39 -19.24 5.19
C ASN A 93 9.91 -19.25 5.39
N VAL A 94 10.36 -19.60 6.59
CA VAL A 94 11.79 -19.55 6.98
C VAL A 94 12.70 -20.34 6.03
N SER A 95 12.23 -21.44 5.43
CA SER A 95 13.05 -22.26 4.53
C SER A 95 13.43 -21.55 3.23
N ASP A 96 12.67 -20.53 2.84
CA ASP A 96 12.84 -19.85 1.57
C ASP A 96 13.78 -18.63 1.71
N TRP A 97 14.11 -18.24 2.93
CA TRP A 97 14.87 -17.02 3.23
C TRP A 97 16.35 -17.31 3.48
N SER A 98 17.20 -16.38 3.05
CA SER A 98 18.64 -16.41 3.28
C SER A 98 19.02 -16.10 4.74
N VAL A 99 18.11 -15.53 5.52
CA VAL A 99 18.22 -15.22 6.95
C VAL A 99 16.87 -15.45 7.62
N ASP A 100 16.84 -15.58 8.95
CA ASP A 100 15.55 -15.63 9.66
C ASP A 100 14.74 -14.34 9.36
N PRO A 101 13.51 -14.45 8.81
CA PRO A 101 12.69 -13.31 8.41
C PRO A 101 12.34 -12.37 9.56
N PHE A 102 12.43 -12.82 10.83
CA PHE A 102 12.15 -12.00 12.01
C PHE A 102 13.40 -11.74 12.84
N SER A 103 14.60 -11.85 12.25
CA SER A 103 15.85 -11.56 12.97
C SER A 103 16.15 -10.07 13.12
N GLY A 104 15.69 -9.23 12.18
CA GLY A 104 16.14 -7.84 12.08
C GLY A 104 17.65 -7.73 11.84
N LEU A 105 18.27 -8.71 11.17
CA LEU A 105 19.72 -8.78 10.98
C LEU A 105 20.23 -7.60 10.15
N ILE A 106 21.27 -6.93 10.64
CA ILE A 106 22.03 -5.98 9.81
C ILE A 106 23.09 -6.75 9.01
N ARG A 107 22.99 -6.71 7.69
CA ARG A 107 23.94 -7.32 6.75
C ARG A 107 24.00 -6.51 5.46
N ASP A 108 25.21 -6.28 4.95
CA ASP A 108 25.46 -5.55 3.70
C ASP A 108 24.79 -4.15 3.64
N GLY A 109 24.88 -3.41 4.76
CA GLY A 109 24.31 -2.07 4.88
C GLY A 109 22.76 -2.02 4.92
N CYS A 110 22.10 -3.18 5.01
CA CYS A 110 20.64 -3.28 5.08
C CYS A 110 20.19 -3.91 6.40
N ILE A 111 18.98 -3.57 6.84
CA ILE A 111 18.23 -4.32 7.85
C ILE A 111 17.39 -5.35 7.10
N TRP A 112 17.60 -6.63 7.37
CA TRP A 112 16.89 -7.73 6.74
C TRP A 112 15.75 -8.23 7.62
N GLY A 113 14.61 -8.49 6.99
CA GLY A 113 13.47 -9.14 7.62
C GLY A 113 12.14 -8.72 7.00
N ARG A 114 11.12 -9.53 7.26
CA ARG A 114 9.75 -9.27 6.85
C ARG A 114 9.23 -8.00 7.52
N GLY A 115 8.72 -7.08 6.71
CA GLY A 115 8.28 -5.76 7.09
C GLY A 115 9.35 -4.68 7.06
N ALA A 116 10.58 -5.00 6.65
CA ALA A 116 11.62 -3.99 6.45
C ALA A 116 11.24 -2.94 5.39
N VAL A 117 10.46 -3.32 4.40
CA VAL A 117 9.89 -2.45 3.36
C VAL A 117 8.41 -2.17 3.63
N ASP A 118 7.66 -3.17 4.08
CA ASP A 118 6.19 -3.10 4.19
C ASP A 118 5.65 -3.58 5.56
N MET A 119 5.45 -2.68 6.53
CA MET A 119 5.89 -1.27 6.48
C MET A 119 6.55 -0.78 7.77
N LYS A 120 7.24 -1.68 8.49
CA LYS A 120 7.91 -1.39 9.77
C LYS A 120 9.03 -0.35 9.66
N ASN A 121 9.56 -0.10 8.46
CA ASN A 121 10.42 1.06 8.19
C ASN A 121 9.69 2.39 8.46
N MET A 122 8.50 2.58 7.93
CA MET A 122 7.71 3.79 8.10
C MET A 122 7.24 3.92 9.53
N ASP A 123 6.82 2.84 10.16
CA ASP A 123 6.50 2.83 11.59
C ASP A 123 7.68 3.28 12.46
N ALA A 124 8.90 2.79 12.14
CA ALA A 124 10.11 3.21 12.81
C ALA A 124 10.39 4.70 12.59
N MET A 125 10.19 5.22 11.37
CA MET A 125 10.36 6.64 11.05
C MET A 125 9.37 7.50 11.84
N MET A 126 8.09 7.10 11.89
CA MET A 126 7.03 7.76 12.67
C MET A 126 7.39 7.81 14.15
N LEU A 127 7.74 6.66 14.74
CA LEU A 127 8.16 6.57 16.14
C LEU A 127 9.38 7.43 16.44
N ALA A 128 10.43 7.36 15.61
CA ALA A 128 11.66 8.10 15.83
C ALA A 128 11.41 9.63 15.84
N VAL A 129 10.62 10.13 14.89
CA VAL A 129 10.30 11.57 14.79
C VAL A 129 9.52 12.06 16.00
N ILE A 130 8.44 11.37 16.38
CA ILE A 130 7.61 11.82 17.51
C ILE A 130 8.33 11.69 18.85
N ARG A 131 9.20 10.68 19.00
CA ARG A 131 10.03 10.50 20.19
C ARG A 131 11.05 11.60 20.32
N LEU A 132 11.69 11.99 19.21
CA LEU A 132 12.60 13.13 19.18
C LEU A 132 11.85 14.41 19.58
N TRP A 133 10.66 14.65 19.01
CA TRP A 133 9.85 15.81 19.37
C TRP A 133 9.53 15.86 20.86
N ALA A 134 9.09 14.75 21.46
CA ALA A 134 8.78 14.69 22.87
C ALA A 134 10.00 14.98 23.76
N ARG A 135 11.16 14.38 23.47
CA ARG A 135 12.41 14.62 24.22
C ARG A 135 12.85 16.09 24.17
N TYR A 136 12.68 16.73 23.02
CA TYR A 136 13.05 18.13 22.81
C TYR A 136 11.90 19.12 23.01
N LYS A 137 10.75 18.65 23.51
CA LYS A 137 9.54 19.46 23.77
C LYS A 137 9.11 20.27 22.54
N TYR A 138 9.30 19.71 21.35
CA TYR A 138 8.82 20.33 20.13
C TYR A 138 7.32 20.09 19.99
N GLN A 139 6.59 21.18 19.77
CA GLN A 139 5.18 21.15 19.43
C GLN A 139 5.01 21.52 17.95
N PRO A 140 4.32 20.69 17.13
CA PRO A 140 4.06 20.99 15.71
C PRO A 140 3.05 22.12 15.55
N ASP A 141 2.97 22.70 14.35
CA ASP A 141 2.07 23.85 14.11
C ASP A 141 0.60 23.41 14.01
N ARG A 142 0.31 22.30 13.33
CA ARG A 142 -1.00 21.62 13.32
C ARG A 142 -0.97 20.36 14.17
N SER A 143 -2.14 19.90 14.63
CA SER A 143 -2.22 18.63 15.37
C SER A 143 -1.87 17.45 14.48
N ILE A 144 -1.09 16.51 15.01
CA ILE A 144 -0.69 15.28 14.32
C ILE A 144 -1.35 14.09 15.01
N LEU A 145 -2.15 13.34 14.26
CA LEU A 145 -2.73 12.07 14.71
C LEU A 145 -1.89 10.93 14.14
N ILE A 146 -1.13 10.27 15.01
CA ILE A 146 -0.34 9.09 14.66
C ILE A 146 -1.22 7.87 14.82
N VAL A 147 -1.29 7.04 13.78
CA VAL A 147 -2.07 5.80 13.82
C VAL A 147 -1.25 4.64 13.28
N PHE A 148 -1.19 3.55 14.04
CA PHE A 148 -0.65 2.28 13.62
C PHE A 148 -1.83 1.32 13.51
N PHE A 149 -2.30 1.07 12.30
CA PHE A 149 -3.41 0.17 12.05
C PHE A 149 -2.98 -1.29 12.19
N ALA A 150 -3.94 -2.15 12.47
CA ALA A 150 -3.82 -3.57 12.19
C ALA A 150 -4.52 -3.87 10.85
N ASP A 151 -4.24 -5.02 10.26
CA ASP A 151 -5.06 -5.69 9.23
C ASP A 151 -4.94 -5.17 7.82
N GLU A 152 -4.01 -4.28 7.54
CA GLU A 152 -3.83 -3.74 6.19
C GLU A 152 -3.61 -4.87 5.18
N GLU A 153 -2.72 -5.82 5.53
CA GLU A 153 -2.31 -6.96 4.71
C GLU A 153 -3.44 -7.97 4.41
N ALA A 154 -4.60 -7.79 5.05
CA ALA A 154 -5.83 -8.55 4.79
C ALA A 154 -7.06 -7.65 4.57
N GLY A 155 -6.85 -6.42 4.07
CA GLY A 155 -7.88 -5.52 3.59
C GLY A 155 -8.43 -4.53 4.62
N GLY A 156 -7.82 -4.43 5.79
CA GLY A 156 -8.10 -3.43 6.83
C GLY A 156 -9.44 -3.62 7.55
N ILE A 157 -10.08 -4.79 7.44
CA ILE A 157 -11.43 -5.04 7.98
C ILE A 157 -11.45 -4.89 9.50
N TYR A 158 -10.44 -5.43 10.18
CA TYR A 158 -10.23 -5.30 11.63
C TYR A 158 -9.37 -4.08 12.00
N GLY A 159 -9.06 -3.26 11.00
CA GLY A 159 -8.06 -2.22 11.03
C GLY A 159 -8.60 -0.83 10.82
N SER A 160 -8.04 -0.17 9.81
CA SER A 160 -8.47 1.16 9.36
C SER A 160 -9.97 1.24 9.06
N ARG A 161 -10.59 0.23 8.46
CA ARG A 161 -12.04 0.23 8.19
C ARG A 161 -12.84 0.17 9.47
N TRP A 162 -12.49 -0.74 10.37
CA TRP A 162 -13.16 -0.85 11.66
C TRP A 162 -13.00 0.45 12.47
N MET A 163 -11.80 1.05 12.47
CA MET A 163 -11.55 2.34 13.11
C MET A 163 -12.37 3.47 12.49
N ALA A 164 -12.44 3.55 11.16
CA ALA A 164 -13.24 4.58 10.49
C ALA A 164 -14.74 4.42 10.73
N GLU A 165 -15.23 3.17 10.83
CA GLU A 165 -16.65 2.88 11.02
C GLU A 165 -17.10 2.98 12.48
N ASN A 166 -16.29 2.51 13.43
CA ASN A 166 -16.66 2.38 14.85
C ASN A 166 -16.06 3.49 15.73
N HIS A 167 -14.96 4.11 15.29
CA HIS A 167 -14.26 5.17 16.00
C HIS A 167 -14.00 6.43 15.14
N PRO A 168 -14.98 6.94 14.35
CA PRO A 168 -14.77 8.13 13.53
C PRO A 168 -14.40 9.37 14.36
N GLU A 169 -14.76 9.41 15.65
CA GLU A 169 -14.39 10.47 16.59
C GLU A 169 -12.88 10.61 16.77
N VAL A 170 -12.12 9.54 16.58
CA VAL A 170 -10.65 9.55 16.67
C VAL A 170 -10.06 10.45 15.59
N PHE A 171 -10.67 10.50 14.41
CA PHE A 171 -10.20 11.25 13.25
C PHE A 171 -10.82 12.64 13.13
N ALA A 172 -11.77 12.98 14.02
CA ALA A 172 -12.47 14.26 13.97
C ALA A 172 -11.50 15.45 13.94
N GLY A 173 -11.77 16.39 13.03
CA GLY A 173 -10.95 17.58 12.81
C GLY A 173 -9.68 17.36 11.97
N CYS A 174 -9.42 16.14 11.48
CA CYS A 174 -8.36 15.90 10.50
C CYS A 174 -8.92 16.06 9.07
N SER A 175 -8.13 16.63 8.17
CA SER A 175 -8.54 16.84 6.76
C SER A 175 -7.72 16.03 5.77
N GLU A 176 -6.52 15.65 6.15
CA GLU A 176 -5.55 15.00 5.27
C GLU A 176 -4.83 13.88 6.00
N THR A 177 -4.29 12.94 5.24
CA THR A 177 -3.47 11.83 5.74
C THR A 177 -2.29 11.55 4.83
N ILE A 178 -1.18 11.09 5.42
CA ILE A 178 -0.14 10.36 4.72
C ILE A 178 -0.07 8.91 5.18
N SER A 179 0.19 7.99 4.24
CA SER A 179 0.24 6.54 4.46
C SER A 179 1.50 5.89 3.87
N GLU A 180 1.45 4.56 3.83
CA GLU A 180 2.38 3.67 3.13
C GLU A 180 2.56 3.95 1.64
N VAL A 181 3.56 3.28 1.05
CA VAL A 181 3.75 3.11 -0.40
C VAL A 181 3.70 4.43 -1.20
N GLY A 182 4.78 5.20 -1.07
CA GLY A 182 5.04 6.40 -1.86
C GLY A 182 6.20 7.18 -1.26
N GLY A 183 6.63 8.28 -1.89
CA GLY A 183 7.79 9.06 -1.48
C GLY A 183 9.15 8.34 -1.66
N PHE A 184 9.20 7.12 -2.18
CA PHE A 184 10.45 6.41 -2.44
C PHE A 184 11.05 6.79 -3.80
N SER A 185 12.37 6.70 -3.91
CA SER A 185 13.08 7.12 -5.12
C SER A 185 13.23 6.01 -6.15
N VAL A 186 13.14 6.34 -7.42
CA VAL A 186 13.57 5.47 -8.52
C VAL A 186 14.63 6.18 -9.35
N THR A 187 15.74 5.50 -9.62
CA THR A 187 16.73 5.99 -10.58
C THR A 187 16.34 5.55 -11.98
N LEU A 188 16.06 6.53 -12.84
CA LEU A 188 15.72 6.31 -14.23
C LEU A 188 16.93 5.81 -15.03
N ALA A 189 16.69 5.18 -16.17
CA ALA A 189 17.74 4.79 -17.11
C ALA A 189 18.59 6.00 -17.57
N SER A 190 17.97 7.19 -17.66
CA SER A 190 18.66 8.48 -17.88
C SER A 190 19.60 8.94 -16.74
N GLY A 191 19.63 8.24 -15.60
CA GLY A 191 20.41 8.58 -14.41
C GLY A 191 19.75 9.63 -13.50
N LYS A 192 18.59 10.15 -13.87
CA LYS A 192 17.79 11.06 -13.04
C LYS A 192 17.07 10.30 -11.93
N ARG A 193 16.89 10.94 -10.77
CA ARG A 193 16.21 10.32 -9.62
C ARG A 193 14.85 10.98 -9.39
N ILE A 194 13.80 10.20 -9.62
CA ILE A 194 12.43 10.59 -9.31
C ILE A 194 12.06 10.11 -7.91
N TYR A 195 11.05 10.72 -7.29
CA TYR A 195 10.41 10.25 -6.06
C TYR A 195 8.92 10.11 -6.30
N ALA A 196 8.40 8.88 -6.22
CA ALA A 196 7.03 8.57 -6.60
C ALA A 196 6.09 8.82 -5.41
N ILE A 197 5.36 9.95 -5.40
CA ILE A 197 4.34 10.28 -4.39
C ILE A 197 3.01 9.68 -4.83
N GLU A 198 2.40 8.84 -4.02
CA GLU A 198 1.12 8.21 -4.39
C GLU A 198 0.01 9.26 -4.29
N THR A 199 -0.61 9.56 -5.42
CA THR A 199 -1.82 10.41 -5.50
C THR A 199 -3.03 9.61 -5.98
N SER A 200 -2.84 8.33 -6.27
CA SER A 200 -3.90 7.48 -6.79
C SER A 200 -3.60 6.03 -6.53
N GLN A 201 -4.66 5.22 -6.41
CA GLN A 201 -4.56 3.79 -6.21
C GLN A 201 -5.74 3.07 -6.86
N LYS A 202 -5.52 1.84 -7.31
CA LYS A 202 -6.56 1.02 -7.95
C LYS A 202 -7.64 0.61 -6.94
N GLY A 203 -8.86 0.46 -7.44
CA GLY A 203 -9.94 -0.18 -6.70
C GLY A 203 -9.81 -1.70 -6.76
N ILE A 204 -10.61 -2.36 -5.94
CA ILE A 204 -10.68 -3.82 -5.85
C ILE A 204 -12.10 -4.25 -6.18
N GLU A 205 -12.25 -5.26 -7.00
CA GLU A 205 -13.52 -5.90 -7.29
C GLU A 205 -13.27 -7.40 -7.48
N TRP A 206 -13.29 -8.15 -6.38
CA TRP A 206 -13.17 -9.60 -6.43
C TRP A 206 -14.54 -10.19 -6.68
N MET A 207 -14.64 -11.01 -7.72
CA MET A 207 -15.92 -11.54 -8.20
C MET A 207 -15.92 -13.06 -8.14
N LYS A 208 -16.98 -13.65 -7.61
CA LYS A 208 -17.28 -15.08 -7.76
C LYS A 208 -18.14 -15.29 -9.00
N LEU A 209 -17.67 -16.17 -9.86
CA LEU A 209 -18.40 -16.66 -11.01
C LEU A 209 -19.03 -18.00 -10.62
N THR A 210 -20.34 -18.16 -10.82
CA THR A 210 -21.05 -19.42 -10.57
C THR A 210 -21.81 -19.84 -11.82
N ALA A 211 -21.44 -20.98 -12.40
CA ALA A 211 -22.20 -21.62 -13.47
C ALA A 211 -23.09 -22.71 -12.89
N VAL A 212 -24.34 -22.78 -13.38
CA VAL A 212 -25.27 -23.87 -13.06
C VAL A 212 -25.51 -24.72 -14.31
N GLY A 213 -25.57 -26.03 -14.09
CA GLY A 213 -25.78 -27.03 -15.10
C GLY A 213 -26.72 -28.15 -14.63
N VAL A 214 -26.88 -29.16 -15.47
CA VAL A 214 -27.68 -30.35 -15.17
C VAL A 214 -26.73 -31.48 -14.78
N ALA A 215 -26.92 -32.03 -13.58
CA ALA A 215 -26.13 -33.18 -13.14
C ALA A 215 -26.47 -34.44 -13.96
N GLY A 216 -25.50 -35.33 -14.14
CA GLY A 216 -25.72 -36.55 -14.90
C GLY A 216 -24.55 -37.52 -14.87
N HIS A 217 -24.75 -38.72 -15.41
CA HIS A 217 -23.66 -39.67 -15.63
C HIS A 217 -22.78 -39.19 -16.79
N GLY A 218 -21.45 -39.28 -16.65
CA GLY A 218 -20.49 -38.77 -17.64
C GLY A 218 -20.56 -39.40 -19.03
N SER A 219 -21.29 -40.52 -19.19
CA SER A 219 -21.53 -41.16 -20.48
C SER A 219 -22.77 -40.63 -21.22
N MET A 220 -23.56 -39.76 -20.61
CA MET A 220 -24.81 -39.25 -21.20
C MET A 220 -24.56 -37.92 -21.93
N ILE A 221 -25.37 -37.66 -22.96
CA ILE A 221 -25.38 -36.37 -23.66
C ILE A 221 -25.82 -35.29 -22.68
N ASN A 222 -25.05 -34.21 -22.56
CA ASN A 222 -25.36 -33.09 -21.69
C ASN A 222 -24.92 -31.76 -22.31
N ASN A 223 -25.89 -30.94 -22.69
CA ASN A 223 -25.66 -29.61 -23.30
C ASN A 223 -25.71 -28.47 -22.27
N ALA A 224 -25.87 -28.79 -20.98
CA ALA A 224 -25.94 -27.85 -19.88
C ALA A 224 -24.88 -28.20 -18.82
N ASN A 225 -23.62 -28.37 -19.27
CA ASN A 225 -22.51 -28.72 -18.40
C ASN A 225 -21.95 -27.47 -17.69
N ALA A 226 -22.01 -27.44 -16.36
CA ALA A 226 -21.55 -26.31 -15.56
C ALA A 226 -20.04 -26.04 -15.72
N ILE A 227 -19.22 -27.10 -15.84
CA ILE A 227 -17.77 -26.97 -16.04
C ILE A 227 -17.51 -26.26 -17.36
N THR A 228 -18.08 -26.77 -18.46
CA THR A 228 -17.86 -26.19 -19.80
C THR A 228 -18.23 -24.71 -19.83
N ARG A 229 -19.44 -24.36 -19.37
CA ARG A 229 -19.93 -22.97 -19.31
C ARG A 229 -19.01 -22.06 -18.51
N LEU A 230 -18.60 -22.48 -17.31
CA LEU A 230 -17.71 -21.69 -16.47
C LEU A 230 -16.33 -21.52 -17.14
N THR A 231 -15.75 -22.61 -17.65
CA THR A 231 -14.40 -22.58 -18.23
C THR A 231 -14.34 -21.69 -19.47
N GLU A 232 -15.38 -21.66 -20.29
CA GLU A 232 -15.47 -20.73 -21.42
C GLU A 232 -15.50 -19.27 -20.96
N ALA A 233 -16.26 -18.95 -19.90
CA ALA A 233 -16.28 -17.60 -19.31
C ALA A 233 -14.91 -17.21 -18.73
N VAL A 234 -14.27 -18.11 -17.98
CA VAL A 234 -12.94 -17.91 -17.40
C VAL A 234 -11.89 -17.66 -18.49
N VAL A 235 -11.93 -18.43 -19.59
CA VAL A 235 -11.03 -18.24 -20.74
C VAL A 235 -11.28 -16.88 -21.41
N ARG A 236 -12.55 -16.48 -21.61
CA ARG A 236 -12.87 -15.17 -22.18
C ARG A 236 -12.38 -14.01 -21.31
N ILE A 237 -12.51 -14.11 -20.00
CA ILE A 237 -11.99 -13.11 -19.05
C ILE A 237 -10.46 -13.08 -19.07
N GLY A 238 -9.80 -14.23 -18.91
CA GLY A 238 -8.34 -14.30 -18.84
C GLY A 238 -7.62 -13.88 -20.12
N ASN A 239 -8.28 -13.99 -21.28
CA ASN A 239 -7.74 -13.57 -22.57
C ASN A 239 -8.20 -12.18 -23.01
N PHE A 240 -9.03 -11.49 -22.21
CA PHE A 240 -9.54 -10.18 -22.60
C PHE A 240 -8.43 -9.13 -22.58
N ALA A 241 -8.22 -8.48 -23.72
CA ALA A 241 -7.28 -7.37 -23.85
C ALA A 241 -7.94 -6.08 -23.37
N TRP A 242 -7.62 -5.66 -22.14
CA TRP A 242 -8.15 -4.43 -21.58
C TRP A 242 -7.64 -3.20 -22.34
N PRO A 243 -8.51 -2.23 -22.64
CA PRO A 243 -8.11 -1.03 -23.34
C PRO A 243 -7.27 -0.13 -22.42
N GLN A 244 -6.29 0.57 -23.01
CA GLN A 244 -5.49 1.53 -22.26
C GLN A 244 -6.34 2.74 -21.84
N ARG A 245 -6.19 3.16 -20.58
CA ARG A 245 -6.83 4.33 -19.96
C ARG A 245 -5.76 5.14 -19.25
N ILE A 246 -5.76 6.45 -19.50
CA ILE A 246 -4.82 7.38 -18.88
C ILE A 246 -5.61 8.24 -17.90
N THR A 247 -5.37 8.03 -16.60
CA THR A 247 -5.94 8.85 -15.52
C THR A 247 -5.21 10.18 -15.41
N ARG A 248 -5.71 11.11 -14.58
CA ARG A 248 -5.02 12.41 -14.35
C ARG A 248 -3.60 12.20 -13.82
N THR A 249 -3.45 11.28 -12.87
CA THR A 249 -2.18 10.94 -12.22
C THR A 249 -1.19 10.35 -13.23
N SER A 250 -1.61 9.35 -14.00
CA SER A 250 -0.75 8.71 -15.01
C SER A 250 -0.36 9.69 -16.12
N ASP A 251 -1.28 10.58 -16.54
CA ASP A 251 -0.97 11.62 -17.54
C ASP A 251 0.17 12.53 -17.07
N LEU A 252 0.08 13.05 -15.84
CA LEU A 252 1.10 13.91 -15.27
C LEU A 252 2.43 13.17 -15.04
N PHE A 253 2.38 11.91 -14.59
CA PHE A 253 3.56 11.06 -14.47
C PHE A 253 4.32 10.96 -15.80
N PHE A 254 3.65 10.59 -16.90
CA PHE A 254 4.33 10.44 -18.19
C PHE A 254 4.77 11.76 -18.81
N GLN A 255 4.03 12.85 -18.60
CA GLN A 255 4.48 14.19 -19.00
C GLN A 255 5.82 14.53 -18.33
N ILE A 256 5.93 14.34 -17.02
CA ILE A 256 7.16 14.64 -16.29
C ILE A 256 8.30 13.71 -16.72
N ILE A 257 8.07 12.40 -16.87
CA ILE A 257 9.11 11.47 -17.36
C ILE A 257 9.57 11.88 -18.77
N SER A 258 8.64 12.25 -19.67
CA SER A 258 8.97 12.73 -21.01
C SER A 258 9.83 13.99 -20.95
N GLU A 259 9.48 14.98 -20.13
CA GLU A 259 10.24 16.22 -19.96
C GLU A 259 11.66 15.98 -19.43
N ILE A 260 11.80 15.12 -18.41
CA ILE A 260 13.09 14.83 -17.77
C ILE A 260 14.03 14.05 -18.70
N THR A 261 13.48 13.13 -19.49
CA THR A 261 14.25 12.20 -20.32
C THR A 261 14.42 12.68 -21.77
N GLY A 262 13.60 13.63 -22.21
CA GLY A 262 13.52 14.09 -23.59
C GLY A 262 12.87 13.09 -24.56
N LYS A 263 12.34 11.96 -24.06
CA LYS A 263 11.63 10.96 -24.86
C LYS A 263 10.21 11.44 -25.20
N PRO A 264 9.65 11.10 -26.37
CA PRO A 264 8.31 11.54 -26.75
C PRO A 264 7.22 10.90 -25.87
N TYR A 265 6.27 11.71 -25.42
CA TYR A 265 5.03 11.22 -24.82
C TYR A 265 3.99 10.92 -25.91
N ASP A 266 3.93 9.65 -26.35
CA ASP A 266 2.87 9.14 -27.21
C ASP A 266 1.89 8.30 -26.39
N ARG A 267 0.65 8.79 -26.26
CA ARG A 267 -0.42 8.10 -25.53
C ARG A 267 -0.75 6.72 -26.10
N ASN A 268 -0.42 6.43 -27.36
CA ASN A 268 -0.64 5.12 -27.97
C ASN A 268 0.54 4.15 -27.78
N ASN A 269 1.70 4.65 -27.34
CA ASN A 269 2.90 3.86 -27.13
C ASN A 269 3.73 4.41 -25.96
N LEU A 270 3.34 4.01 -24.75
CA LEU A 270 3.98 4.42 -23.50
C LEU A 270 5.26 3.64 -23.17
N GLN A 271 5.53 2.54 -23.88
CA GLN A 271 6.64 1.62 -23.57
C GLN A 271 7.99 2.33 -23.42
N PRO A 272 8.39 3.29 -24.29
CA PRO A 272 9.66 3.98 -24.14
C PRO A 272 9.83 4.76 -22.82
N LEU A 273 8.72 5.24 -22.23
CA LEU A 273 8.71 5.93 -20.94
C LEU A 273 8.60 4.94 -19.78
N ILE A 274 7.88 3.82 -19.95
CA ILE A 274 7.83 2.73 -18.96
C ILE A 274 9.22 2.09 -18.79
N ASP A 275 9.97 1.92 -19.88
CA ASP A 275 11.32 1.38 -19.84
C ASP A 275 12.29 2.25 -19.04
N GLU A 276 12.04 3.56 -18.91
CA GLU A 276 12.88 4.46 -18.10
C GLU A 276 12.81 4.16 -16.61
N VAL A 277 11.69 3.65 -16.11
CA VAL A 277 11.47 3.41 -14.68
C VAL A 277 11.85 1.99 -14.24
N GLY A 278 12.49 1.22 -15.13
CA GLY A 278 13.11 -0.06 -14.81
C GLY A 278 12.14 -1.07 -14.18
N PRO A 279 12.49 -1.72 -13.06
CA PRO A 279 11.62 -2.71 -12.40
C PRO A 279 10.22 -2.20 -12.05
N MET A 280 10.09 -0.90 -11.71
CA MET A 280 8.80 -0.25 -11.42
C MET A 280 7.87 -0.22 -12.64
N GLY A 281 8.40 -0.41 -13.86
CA GLY A 281 7.62 -0.45 -15.10
C GLY A 281 6.53 -1.52 -15.12
N LYS A 282 6.71 -2.65 -14.41
CA LYS A 282 5.65 -3.66 -14.27
C LYS A 282 4.46 -3.13 -13.46
N MET A 283 4.75 -2.42 -12.37
CA MET A 283 3.74 -1.80 -11.53
C MET A 283 2.99 -0.70 -12.31
N ILE A 284 3.73 0.19 -12.98
CA ILE A 284 3.15 1.27 -13.81
C ILE A 284 2.35 0.70 -14.99
N GLY A 285 2.79 -0.38 -15.62
CA GLY A 285 2.02 -1.03 -16.68
C GLY A 285 0.64 -1.49 -16.21
N ALA A 286 0.56 -2.03 -14.98
CA ALA A 286 -0.70 -2.47 -14.38
C ALA A 286 -1.68 -1.32 -14.05
N THR A 287 -1.23 -0.06 -14.12
CA THR A 287 -2.05 1.13 -13.81
C THR A 287 -2.56 1.83 -15.07
N LEU A 288 -2.36 1.23 -16.24
CA LEU A 288 -2.83 1.76 -17.53
C LEU A 288 -4.13 1.09 -18.00
N CYS A 289 -4.63 0.10 -17.28
CA CYS A 289 -5.91 -0.51 -17.57
C CYS A 289 -6.56 -1.10 -16.32
N ASN A 290 -7.86 -1.36 -16.41
CA ASN A 290 -8.48 -2.34 -15.52
C ASN A 290 -7.85 -3.72 -15.76
N THR A 291 -7.87 -4.57 -14.75
CA THR A 291 -7.37 -5.95 -14.87
C THR A 291 -8.37 -6.91 -14.27
N ALA A 292 -8.51 -8.09 -14.85
CA ALA A 292 -9.38 -9.16 -14.34
C ALA A 292 -8.67 -10.50 -14.53
N ASN A 293 -8.16 -11.08 -13.44
CA ASN A 293 -7.39 -12.32 -13.47
C ASN A 293 -8.15 -13.44 -12.76
N PRO A 294 -8.42 -14.59 -13.43
CA PRO A 294 -8.93 -15.77 -12.74
C PRO A 294 -7.90 -16.31 -11.73
N THR A 295 -8.30 -16.47 -10.47
CA THR A 295 -7.39 -16.85 -9.36
C THR A 295 -7.79 -18.15 -8.66
N MET A 296 -9.04 -18.58 -8.77
CA MET A 296 -9.52 -19.83 -8.18
C MET A 296 -10.48 -20.55 -9.12
N LEU A 297 -10.49 -21.89 -9.08
CA LEU A 297 -11.41 -22.74 -9.83
C LEU A 297 -11.81 -23.96 -8.99
N GLU A 298 -13.11 -24.19 -8.83
CA GLU A 298 -13.67 -25.31 -8.10
C GLU A 298 -14.80 -25.98 -8.89
N ALA A 299 -14.64 -27.26 -9.23
CA ALA A 299 -15.67 -28.03 -9.92
C ALA A 299 -15.46 -29.56 -9.84
N GLY A 300 -16.57 -30.30 -9.84
CA GLY A 300 -16.58 -31.77 -9.91
C GLY A 300 -16.09 -32.45 -8.64
N TYR A 301 -16.46 -33.74 -8.49
CA TYR A 301 -16.03 -34.55 -7.34
C TYR A 301 -15.79 -36.03 -7.69
N LYS A 302 -16.17 -36.46 -8.90
CA LYS A 302 -15.96 -37.83 -9.38
C LYS A 302 -15.94 -37.87 -10.91
N ALA A 303 -15.01 -38.63 -11.49
CA ALA A 303 -14.75 -38.62 -12.93
C ALA A 303 -15.95 -39.00 -13.83
N ASN A 304 -16.86 -39.84 -13.35
CA ASN A 304 -18.05 -40.27 -14.12
C ASN A 304 -19.33 -39.51 -13.76
N VAL A 305 -19.20 -38.35 -13.10
CA VAL A 305 -20.33 -37.51 -12.70
C VAL A 305 -20.16 -36.10 -13.28
N ILE A 306 -21.16 -35.67 -14.04
CA ILE A 306 -21.30 -34.28 -14.48
C ILE A 306 -21.85 -33.48 -13.29
N PRO A 307 -21.15 -32.43 -12.81
CA PRO A 307 -21.60 -31.68 -11.66
C PRO A 307 -22.74 -30.73 -12.01
N GLN A 308 -23.56 -30.40 -11.00
CA GLN A 308 -24.64 -29.43 -11.10
C GLN A 308 -24.14 -27.97 -11.11
N SER A 309 -22.96 -27.72 -10.55
CA SER A 309 -22.38 -26.39 -10.47
C SER A 309 -20.86 -26.42 -10.63
N ALA A 310 -20.31 -25.27 -10.98
CA ALA A 310 -18.89 -24.97 -10.98
C ALA A 310 -18.73 -23.50 -10.56
N SER A 311 -17.65 -23.17 -9.85
CA SER A 311 -17.33 -21.77 -9.52
C SER A 311 -15.87 -21.40 -9.75
N ALA A 312 -15.65 -20.12 -10.02
CA ALA A 312 -14.33 -19.52 -10.11
C ALA A 312 -14.30 -18.18 -9.36
N VAL A 313 -13.11 -17.71 -9.00
CA VAL A 313 -12.89 -16.35 -8.48
C VAL A 313 -12.04 -15.58 -9.47
N VAL A 314 -12.40 -14.31 -9.69
CA VAL A 314 -11.66 -13.35 -10.52
C VAL A 314 -11.24 -12.18 -9.64
N ASP A 315 -9.94 -11.90 -9.60
CA ASP A 315 -9.39 -10.66 -9.02
C ASP A 315 -9.50 -9.54 -10.06
N GLY A 316 -10.50 -8.69 -9.87
CA GLY A 316 -10.66 -7.45 -10.60
C GLY A 316 -9.97 -6.27 -9.91
N ARG A 317 -9.27 -5.43 -10.67
CA ARG A 317 -8.74 -4.14 -10.20
C ARG A 317 -9.18 -3.02 -11.13
N THR A 318 -9.73 -1.96 -10.55
CA THR A 318 -10.30 -0.84 -11.29
C THR A 318 -9.40 0.39 -11.25
N LEU A 319 -9.39 1.16 -12.34
CA LEU A 319 -8.84 2.51 -12.35
C LEU A 319 -9.88 3.52 -11.85
N PRO A 320 -9.45 4.65 -11.26
CA PRO A 320 -10.33 5.77 -10.95
C PRO A 320 -11.14 6.20 -12.18
N GLY A 321 -12.48 6.21 -12.04
CA GLY A 321 -13.40 6.61 -13.11
C GLY A 321 -13.73 5.53 -14.15
N TYR A 322 -13.17 4.32 -14.01
CA TYR A 322 -13.41 3.19 -14.92
C TYR A 322 -13.95 1.95 -14.20
N GLU A 323 -14.52 2.11 -13.01
CA GLU A 323 -15.04 1.02 -12.18
C GLU A 323 -16.17 0.27 -12.88
N ARG A 324 -17.10 1.02 -13.49
CA ARG A 324 -18.20 0.45 -14.26
C ARG A 324 -17.73 -0.32 -15.49
N GLU A 325 -16.67 0.15 -16.14
CA GLU A 325 -16.10 -0.51 -17.33
C GLU A 325 -15.65 -1.94 -16.99
N LEU A 326 -15.09 -2.18 -15.79
CA LEU A 326 -14.72 -3.53 -15.36
C LEU A 326 -15.94 -4.44 -15.26
N LEU A 327 -16.95 -4.02 -14.50
CA LEU A 327 -18.14 -4.82 -14.23
C LEU A 327 -18.93 -5.10 -15.51
N GLU A 328 -19.23 -4.08 -16.30
CA GLU A 328 -19.99 -4.21 -17.54
C GLU A 328 -19.26 -5.11 -18.57
N THR A 329 -17.92 -5.03 -18.61
CA THR A 329 -17.12 -5.92 -19.47
C THR A 329 -17.16 -7.35 -18.97
N VAL A 330 -16.97 -7.60 -17.67
CA VAL A 330 -17.01 -8.95 -17.10
C VAL A 330 -18.40 -9.58 -17.31
N GLU A 331 -19.48 -8.85 -17.02
CA GLU A 331 -20.86 -9.31 -17.25
C GLU A 331 -21.10 -9.71 -18.72
N SER A 332 -20.60 -8.91 -19.66
CA SER A 332 -20.65 -9.23 -21.09
C SER A 332 -19.86 -10.50 -21.44
N LEU A 333 -18.66 -10.68 -20.84
CA LEU A 333 -17.80 -11.83 -21.11
C LEU A 333 -18.34 -13.13 -20.50
N VAL A 334 -19.04 -13.11 -19.36
CA VAL A 334 -19.50 -14.35 -18.74
C VAL A 334 -20.73 -14.96 -19.44
N GLY A 335 -21.56 -14.14 -20.07
CA GLY A 335 -22.77 -14.56 -20.77
C GLY A 335 -23.92 -14.97 -19.83
N GLU A 336 -25.02 -15.47 -20.40
CA GLU A 336 -26.30 -15.65 -19.69
C GLU A 336 -26.35 -16.82 -18.67
N HIS A 337 -25.37 -17.72 -18.68
CA HIS A 337 -25.39 -18.94 -17.86
C HIS A 337 -24.44 -18.92 -16.66
N VAL A 338 -23.78 -17.78 -16.42
CA VAL A 338 -22.83 -17.60 -15.33
C VAL A 338 -23.27 -16.37 -14.54
N LYS A 339 -23.52 -16.58 -13.25
CA LYS A 339 -23.80 -15.49 -12.32
C LYS A 339 -22.49 -14.88 -11.85
N VAL A 340 -22.42 -13.55 -11.81
CA VAL A 340 -21.33 -12.79 -11.17
C VAL A 340 -21.82 -12.29 -9.82
N GLU A 341 -21.04 -12.50 -8.78
CA GLU A 341 -21.31 -12.00 -7.43
C GLU A 341 -20.06 -11.29 -6.90
N SER A 342 -20.21 -10.05 -6.44
CA SER A 342 -19.12 -9.35 -5.76
C SER A 342 -18.82 -10.03 -4.41
N LEU A 343 -17.56 -10.37 -4.18
CA LEU A 343 -17.04 -10.91 -2.92
C LEU A 343 -16.46 -9.79 -2.05
N VAL A 344 -15.62 -8.97 -2.65
CA VAL A 344 -14.95 -7.83 -2.02
C VAL A 344 -14.94 -6.69 -3.04
N SER A 345 -15.42 -5.53 -2.62
CA SER A 345 -15.40 -4.31 -3.42
C SER A 345 -14.78 -3.18 -2.63
N ASP A 346 -13.94 -2.40 -3.28
CA ASP A 346 -13.31 -1.25 -2.69
C ASP A 346 -12.96 -0.20 -3.72
N ILE A 347 -13.13 1.06 -3.34
CA ILE A 347 -13.04 2.17 -4.28
C ILE A 347 -11.59 2.39 -4.76
N PRO A 348 -11.37 2.81 -6.01
CA PRO A 348 -10.13 3.48 -6.37
C PRO A 348 -10.10 4.88 -5.75
N LEU A 349 -8.91 5.44 -5.56
CA LEU A 349 -8.75 6.85 -5.17
C LEU A 349 -7.92 7.58 -6.22
N GLU A 350 -8.23 8.85 -6.43
CA GLU A 350 -7.38 9.79 -7.16
C GLU A 350 -7.55 11.18 -6.56
N VAL A 351 -6.43 11.77 -6.17
CA VAL A 351 -6.34 13.12 -5.59
C VAL A 351 -5.41 13.98 -6.45
N GLU A 352 -5.48 15.29 -6.26
CA GLU A 352 -4.66 16.22 -7.02
C GLU A 352 -3.20 16.22 -6.53
N PHE A 353 -2.24 16.17 -7.46
CA PHE A 353 -0.84 16.42 -7.14
C PHE A 353 -0.60 17.93 -7.02
N GLY A 354 -1.05 18.50 -5.91
CA GLY A 354 -0.92 19.93 -5.65
C GLY A 354 -1.50 20.35 -4.30
N GLY A 355 -1.21 21.58 -3.93
CA GLY A 355 -1.64 22.16 -2.66
C GLY A 355 -0.60 22.04 -1.55
N PRO A 356 -0.87 22.66 -0.38
CA PRO A 356 0.14 22.88 0.65
C PRO A 356 0.82 21.62 1.17
N LEU A 357 0.08 20.50 1.29
CA LEU A 357 0.65 19.25 1.77
C LEU A 357 1.62 18.63 0.77
N VAL A 358 1.27 18.63 -0.52
CA VAL A 358 2.16 18.16 -1.60
C VAL A 358 3.39 19.06 -1.72
N ASP A 359 3.22 20.37 -1.59
CA ASP A 359 4.33 21.32 -1.54
C ASP A 359 5.30 21.01 -0.38
N ALA A 360 4.76 20.65 0.79
CA ALA A 360 5.57 20.22 1.94
C ALA A 360 6.32 18.90 1.67
N MET A 361 5.70 17.92 1.01
CA MET A 361 6.36 16.67 0.58
C MET A 361 7.51 16.95 -0.38
N ILE A 362 7.26 17.80 -1.39
CA ILE A 362 8.26 18.21 -2.39
C ILE A 362 9.44 18.91 -1.70
N ALA A 363 9.15 19.86 -0.80
CA ALA A 363 10.17 20.59 -0.06
C ALA A 363 11.01 19.66 0.84
N ALA A 364 10.38 18.69 1.50
CA ALA A 364 11.06 17.73 2.36
C ALA A 364 11.99 16.77 1.59
N ILE A 365 11.55 16.29 0.42
CA ILE A 365 12.43 15.49 -0.46
C ILE A 365 13.61 16.35 -0.91
N ARG A 366 13.36 17.56 -1.43
CA ARG A 366 14.41 18.44 -1.96
C ARG A 366 15.39 18.94 -0.89
N SER A 367 14.99 18.99 0.38
CA SER A 367 15.91 19.35 1.46
C SER A 367 16.98 18.28 1.73
N GLU A 368 16.68 17.01 1.45
CA GLU A 368 17.62 15.89 1.64
C GLU A 368 18.21 15.40 0.32
N ASP A 369 17.57 15.69 -0.81
CA ASP A 369 18.03 15.39 -2.15
C ASP A 369 17.70 16.52 -3.15
N PRO A 370 18.56 17.55 -3.27
CA PRO A 370 18.28 18.72 -4.10
C PRO A 370 18.06 18.43 -5.60
N GLU A 371 18.60 17.32 -6.09
CA GLU A 371 18.44 16.85 -7.48
C GLU A 371 17.24 15.91 -7.66
N GLY A 372 16.57 15.54 -6.55
CA GLY A 372 15.41 14.66 -6.53
C GLY A 372 14.21 15.32 -7.18
N ILE A 373 13.46 14.55 -7.96
CA ILE A 373 12.31 15.03 -8.72
C ILE A 373 11.04 14.32 -8.22
N PRO A 374 10.28 14.91 -7.29
CA PRO A 374 9.01 14.34 -6.85
C PRO A 374 7.98 14.38 -7.97
N ILE A 375 7.29 13.27 -8.19
CA ILE A 375 6.26 13.10 -9.22
C ILE A 375 5.09 12.31 -8.64
N PRO A 376 3.85 12.53 -9.12
CA PRO A 376 2.72 11.71 -8.71
C PRO A 376 2.79 10.34 -9.38
N TYR A 377 2.29 9.30 -8.73
CA TYR A 377 2.07 8.02 -9.39
C TYR A 377 0.79 7.34 -8.90
N LEU A 378 0.28 6.43 -9.73
CA LEU A 378 -0.83 5.56 -9.41
C LEU A 378 -0.26 4.25 -8.87
N LEU A 379 -0.72 3.82 -7.70
CA LEU A 379 -0.38 2.54 -7.10
C LEU A 379 -1.30 1.43 -7.64
N SER A 380 -0.72 0.32 -8.09
CA SER A 380 -1.49 -0.83 -8.60
C SER A 380 -2.30 -1.58 -7.52
N GLY A 381 -1.93 -1.41 -6.25
CA GLY A 381 -2.58 -1.98 -5.07
C GLY A 381 -3.60 -1.04 -4.42
N GLY A 382 -3.82 -1.25 -3.12
CA GLY A 382 -4.65 -0.41 -2.26
C GLY A 382 -3.99 -0.22 -0.90
N THR A 383 -4.39 0.79 -0.14
CA THR A 383 -3.86 1.14 1.19
C THR A 383 -4.98 1.54 2.14
N ASP A 384 -4.64 1.73 3.42
CA ASP A 384 -5.54 2.23 4.47
C ASP A 384 -6.15 3.62 4.20
N ASN A 385 -5.61 4.39 3.25
CA ASN A 385 -6.20 5.67 2.82
C ASN A 385 -7.67 5.51 2.38
N LYS A 386 -8.08 4.34 1.89
CA LYS A 386 -9.45 4.10 1.44
C LYS A 386 -10.46 4.12 2.58
N ALA A 387 -10.08 3.65 3.76
CA ALA A 387 -10.94 3.74 4.94
C ALA A 387 -11.12 5.21 5.37
N LEU A 388 -10.03 5.98 5.40
CA LEU A 388 -10.06 7.39 5.80
C LEU A 388 -10.76 8.29 4.77
N ALA A 389 -10.70 7.95 3.49
CA ALA A 389 -11.43 8.65 2.44
C ALA A 389 -12.96 8.64 2.66
N LYS A 390 -13.51 7.57 3.27
CA LYS A 390 -14.94 7.52 3.65
C LYS A 390 -15.31 8.58 4.70
N LEU A 391 -14.34 9.08 5.47
CA LEU A 391 -14.50 10.17 6.44
C LEU A 391 -14.26 11.55 5.81
N GLY A 392 -13.99 11.62 4.51
CA GLY A 392 -13.65 12.86 3.80
C GLY A 392 -12.20 13.31 4.00
N ILE A 393 -11.31 12.43 4.47
CA ILE A 393 -9.89 12.72 4.66
C ILE A 393 -9.15 12.42 3.36
N ILE A 394 -8.42 13.41 2.84
CA ILE A 394 -7.65 13.29 1.60
C ILE A 394 -6.33 12.59 1.88
N GLY A 395 -6.05 11.47 1.22
CA GLY A 395 -4.87 10.64 1.47
C GLY A 395 -3.84 10.63 0.35
N TYR A 396 -2.56 10.55 0.75
CA TYR A 396 -1.40 10.40 -0.12
C TYR A 396 -0.47 9.33 0.46
N GLY A 397 0.17 8.52 -0.38
CA GLY A 397 1.25 7.64 0.05
C GLY A 397 2.58 8.39 0.10
N PHE A 398 3.18 8.43 1.28
CA PHE A 398 4.44 9.16 1.53
C PHE A 398 5.24 8.50 2.66
N SER A 399 5.98 7.45 2.29
CA SER A 399 6.96 6.72 3.09
C SER A 399 8.36 6.92 2.50
N PRO A 400 8.99 8.09 2.74
CA PRO A 400 10.12 8.54 1.94
C PRO A 400 11.36 7.66 2.10
N LEU A 401 11.95 7.23 0.99
CA LEU A 401 13.20 6.45 0.97
C LEU A 401 14.04 6.83 -0.25
N LYS A 402 15.32 7.13 -0.03
CA LYS A 402 16.29 7.30 -1.13
C LYS A 402 16.98 5.97 -1.37
N LEU A 403 16.57 5.26 -2.42
CA LEU A 403 16.95 3.89 -2.72
C LEU A 403 18.21 3.83 -3.60
N PRO A 404 19.08 2.81 -3.41
CA PRO A 404 20.14 2.50 -4.36
C PRO A 404 19.56 2.18 -5.76
N PRO A 405 20.26 2.57 -6.85
CA PRO A 405 19.75 2.42 -8.22
C PRO A 405 19.60 0.96 -8.66
N ASP A 406 20.33 0.04 -8.06
CA ASP A 406 20.39 -1.39 -8.37
C ASP A 406 19.46 -2.25 -7.49
N LEU A 407 18.81 -1.64 -6.49
CA LEU A 407 17.85 -2.34 -5.64
C LEU A 407 16.50 -2.47 -6.33
N ASP A 408 16.06 -3.70 -6.63
CA ASP A 408 14.68 -3.98 -7.03
C ASP A 408 13.74 -3.89 -5.81
N PHE A 409 13.50 -2.65 -5.36
CA PHE A 409 12.66 -2.37 -4.21
C PHE A 409 11.22 -2.86 -4.41
N THR A 410 10.71 -2.76 -5.64
CA THR A 410 9.36 -3.22 -5.97
C THR A 410 9.20 -4.73 -5.83
N GLY A 411 10.25 -5.51 -6.12
CA GLY A 411 10.27 -6.95 -5.92
C GLY A 411 10.38 -7.39 -4.45
N LEU A 412 10.67 -6.46 -3.52
CA LEU A 412 10.75 -6.78 -2.09
C LEU A 412 9.40 -6.77 -1.38
N PHE A 413 8.38 -6.08 -1.94
CA PHE A 413 7.01 -6.16 -1.42
C PHE A 413 6.50 -7.60 -1.45
N HIS A 414 6.17 -8.12 -0.27
CA HIS A 414 5.81 -9.54 -0.02
C HIS A 414 6.89 -10.55 -0.46
N GLY A 415 8.04 -10.07 -0.91
CA GLY A 415 9.13 -10.88 -1.47
C GLY A 415 9.90 -11.65 -0.42
N ILE A 416 10.72 -12.59 -0.89
CA ILE A 416 11.74 -13.25 -0.10
C ILE A 416 12.90 -12.28 0.11
N ASP A 417 13.62 -12.39 1.22
CA ASP A 417 14.82 -11.60 1.48
C ASP A 417 14.57 -10.07 1.50
N GLU A 418 13.36 -9.71 1.93
CA GLU A 418 12.96 -8.32 2.18
C GLU A 418 13.97 -7.64 3.11
N ARG A 419 14.36 -6.42 2.73
CA ARG A 419 15.36 -5.65 3.44
C ARG A 419 15.27 -4.16 3.06
N VAL A 420 15.66 -3.31 3.99
CA VAL A 420 15.76 -1.86 3.75
C VAL A 420 17.19 -1.38 3.98
N PRO A 421 17.78 -0.62 3.04
CA PRO A 421 19.09 0.00 3.26
C PRO A 421 19.03 0.99 4.42
N ILE A 422 20.03 0.94 5.30
CA ILE A 422 20.11 1.81 6.49
C ILE A 422 20.14 3.28 6.08
N ASP A 423 20.94 3.61 5.05
CA ASP A 423 21.05 4.99 4.56
C ASP A 423 19.70 5.51 4.00
N SER A 424 18.91 4.63 3.36
CA SER A 424 17.57 4.95 2.86
C SER A 424 16.61 5.24 4.01
N LEU A 425 16.65 4.41 5.07
CA LEU A 425 15.82 4.58 6.26
C LEU A 425 16.17 5.86 7.03
N GLN A 426 17.47 6.16 7.17
CA GLN A 426 17.95 7.39 7.77
C GLN A 426 17.55 8.62 6.96
N PHE A 427 17.69 8.56 5.62
CA PHE A 427 17.15 9.59 4.73
C PHE A 427 15.66 9.80 4.97
N GLY A 428 14.90 8.72 4.99
CA GLY A 428 13.45 8.76 5.21
C GLY A 428 13.06 9.42 6.52
N ALA A 429 13.73 9.08 7.62
CA ALA A 429 13.46 9.70 8.92
C ALA A 429 13.67 11.22 8.90
N ARG A 430 14.75 11.69 8.24
CA ARG A 430 15.03 13.13 8.10
C ARG A 430 14.03 13.83 7.19
N THR A 431 13.67 13.20 6.07
CA THR A 431 12.65 13.71 5.15
C THR A 431 11.29 13.77 5.84
N LEU A 432 10.87 12.73 6.56
CA LEU A 432 9.61 12.72 7.32
C LEU A 432 9.61 13.80 8.42
N PHE A 433 10.72 13.96 9.14
CA PHE A 433 10.87 15.06 10.10
C PHE A 433 10.67 16.42 9.42
N HIS A 434 11.35 16.66 8.30
CA HIS A 434 11.23 17.91 7.55
C HIS A 434 9.81 18.13 7.04
N PHE A 435 9.15 17.09 6.53
CA PHE A 435 7.75 17.16 6.10
C PHE A 435 6.83 17.55 7.25
N LEU A 436 6.85 16.81 8.36
CA LEU A 436 5.92 17.02 9.48
C LEU A 436 6.12 18.36 10.20
N VAL A 437 7.32 18.95 10.12
CA VAL A 437 7.60 20.30 10.63
C VAL A 437 6.98 21.40 9.76
N ASN A 438 6.71 21.13 8.47
CA ASN A 438 6.25 22.12 7.49
C ASN A 438 4.85 21.84 6.90
N ALA A 439 4.22 20.72 7.28
CA ALA A 439 2.89 20.29 6.81
C ALA A 439 1.71 21.04 7.44
#